data_AF-A0A1V5FTF1-F1
#
_entry.id   AF-A0A1V5FTF1-F1
#
_cell.length_a   1.000
_cell.length_b   1.000
_cell.length_c   1.000
_cell.angle_alpha   90.00
_cell.angle_beta   90.00
_cell.angle_gamma   90.00
#
_symmetry.space_group_name_H-M   'P 1'
#
loop_
_entity.id
_entity.type
_entity.pdbx_description
1 polymer ?
#
loop_
_entity_poly.entity_id
_entity_poly.type
_entity_poly.pdbx_seq_one_letter_code
_entity_poly.pdbx_strand_id
1 'polypeptide(L)'
;MMTNTLLSKAVNTGKSPSALQCVDAMRVLLLALTAMICIEASAASRASWLDASDPAASDELERYVGSFEAFHSAVLSSMDGCKNLGSIYQATRVGGDQVPAAVLADAAYADILQCIQQGREEIRARHRDLPQLSAESHAIVSPPVRNYLRIADRLFDDLKPTDAASRRESISAYDARFSRMQREMTAAADDVMAAAGWCD
;
A
#
# COMPACT_ATOMS: atom_id res chain seq x y z
N MET A 1 -18.16 2.80 -39.35
CA MET A 1 -17.02 2.60 -40.26
C MET A 1 -16.12 3.83 -40.20
N MET A 2 -15.10 3.88 -39.34
CA MET A 2 -14.02 4.89 -39.34
C MET A 2 -12.99 4.56 -38.24
N THR A 3 -12.24 3.46 -38.37
CA THR A 3 -11.11 3.14 -37.46
C THR A 3 -9.90 2.50 -38.17
N ASN A 4 -9.88 2.48 -39.51
CA ASN A 4 -8.82 1.77 -40.27
C ASN A 4 -7.74 2.68 -40.88
N THR A 5 -7.58 3.93 -40.44
CA THR A 5 -6.70 4.89 -41.14
C THR A 5 -5.36 5.18 -40.45
N LEU A 6 -5.08 4.61 -39.26
CA LEU A 6 -3.82 4.88 -38.55
C LEU A 6 -2.75 3.77 -38.68
N LEU A 7 -3.13 2.54 -39.03
CA LEU A 7 -2.17 1.44 -39.23
C LEU A 7 -1.53 1.38 -40.62
N SER A 8 -2.09 2.07 -41.62
CA SER A 8 -1.57 2.00 -43.00
C SER A 8 -0.48 3.03 -43.33
N LYS A 9 -0.15 3.95 -42.42
CA LYS A 9 0.85 5.01 -42.70
C LYS A 9 2.27 4.67 -42.27
N ALA A 10 2.48 3.60 -41.51
CA ALA A 10 3.80 3.16 -41.07
C ALA A 10 4.52 2.20 -42.04
N VAL A 11 3.81 1.62 -43.01
CA VAL A 11 4.37 0.59 -43.91
C VAL A 11 5.14 1.17 -45.12
N ASN A 12 5.04 2.49 -45.38
CA ASN A 12 5.57 3.10 -46.60
C ASN A 12 6.85 3.94 -46.44
N THR A 13 7.52 3.87 -45.30
CA THR A 13 8.87 4.42 -45.14
C THR A 13 9.76 3.29 -44.67
N GLY A 14 10.57 2.71 -45.57
CA GLY A 14 11.50 1.60 -45.28
C GLY A 14 12.62 1.96 -44.30
N LYS A 15 12.27 2.46 -43.11
CA LYS A 15 13.14 2.72 -41.99
C LYS A 15 12.71 1.76 -40.87
N SER A 16 13.60 0.85 -40.54
CA SER A 16 13.45 0.02 -39.34
C SER A 16 13.28 0.93 -38.13
N PRO A 17 12.26 0.71 -37.27
CA PRO A 17 12.12 1.47 -36.03
C PRO A 17 13.40 1.32 -35.19
N SER A 18 13.81 2.40 -34.53
CA SER A 18 14.99 2.35 -33.68
C SER A 18 14.75 1.40 -32.50
N ALA A 19 15.81 0.79 -31.97
CA ALA A 19 15.69 -0.14 -30.83
C ALA A 19 14.94 0.48 -29.63
N LEU A 20 15.04 1.80 -29.45
CA LEU A 20 14.33 2.54 -28.41
C LEU A 20 12.81 2.55 -28.63
N GLN A 21 12.36 2.73 -29.87
CA GLN A 21 10.94 2.71 -30.24
C GLN A 21 10.34 1.30 -30.09
N CYS A 22 11.13 0.26 -30.37
CA CYS A 22 10.72 -1.12 -30.12
C CYS A 22 10.60 -1.42 -28.62
N VAL A 23 11.50 -0.90 -27.79
CA VAL A 23 11.45 -1.09 -26.32
C VAL A 23 10.24 -0.38 -25.71
N ASP A 24 9.94 0.84 -26.13
CA ASP A 24 8.76 1.56 -25.63
C ASP A 24 7.46 0.92 -26.12
N ALA A 25 7.41 0.47 -27.39
CA ALA A 25 6.26 -0.29 -27.89
C ALA A 25 6.09 -1.63 -27.14
N MET A 26 7.18 -2.34 -26.83
CA MET A 26 7.14 -3.56 -26.03
C MET A 26 6.69 -3.30 -24.60
N ARG A 27 7.10 -2.19 -23.97
CA ARG A 27 6.63 -1.80 -22.63
C ARG A 27 5.15 -1.49 -22.60
N VAL A 28 4.65 -0.74 -23.59
CA VAL A 28 3.21 -0.45 -23.70
C VAL A 28 2.42 -1.73 -23.97
N LEU A 29 2.95 -2.63 -24.82
CA LEU A 29 2.31 -3.92 -25.10
C LEU A 29 2.30 -4.81 -23.85
N LEU A 30 3.39 -4.85 -23.10
CA LEU A 30 3.49 -5.56 -21.82
C LEU A 30 2.49 -4.98 -20.82
N LEU A 31 2.44 -3.67 -20.62
CA LEU A 31 1.47 -3.02 -19.73
C LEU A 31 0.03 -3.31 -20.16
N ALA A 32 -0.27 -3.28 -21.46
CA ALA A 32 -1.60 -3.61 -21.98
C ALA A 32 -1.95 -5.10 -21.83
N LEU A 33 -0.96 -6.00 -21.95
CA LEU A 33 -1.11 -7.43 -21.68
C LEU A 33 -1.31 -7.71 -20.19
N THR A 34 -0.56 -7.05 -19.31
CA THR A 34 -0.77 -7.16 -17.85
C THR A 34 -2.15 -6.66 -17.49
N ALA A 35 -2.58 -5.51 -18.03
CA ALA A 35 -3.92 -4.99 -17.82
C ALA A 35 -5.01 -5.93 -18.36
N MET A 36 -4.84 -6.51 -19.56
CA MET A 36 -5.80 -7.48 -20.11
C MET A 36 -5.85 -8.79 -19.30
N ILE A 37 -4.71 -9.30 -18.83
CA ILE A 37 -4.65 -10.47 -17.97
C ILE A 37 -5.29 -10.16 -16.61
N CYS A 38 -5.09 -8.96 -16.05
CA CYS A 38 -5.78 -8.51 -14.84
C CYS A 38 -7.29 -8.39 -15.07
N ILE A 39 -7.74 -7.89 -16.22
CA ILE A 39 -9.16 -7.79 -16.56
C ILE A 39 -9.78 -9.18 -16.75
N GLU A 40 -9.10 -10.13 -17.39
CA GLU A 40 -9.63 -11.49 -17.58
C GLU A 40 -9.55 -12.32 -16.28
N ALA A 41 -8.51 -12.16 -15.47
CA ALA A 41 -8.41 -12.80 -14.16
C ALA A 41 -9.40 -12.21 -13.16
N SER A 42 -9.64 -10.89 -13.18
CA SER A 42 -10.68 -10.23 -12.39
C SER A 42 -12.08 -10.54 -12.93
N ALA A 43 -12.27 -10.71 -14.23
CA ALA A 43 -13.55 -11.17 -14.79
C ALA A 43 -13.80 -12.65 -14.48
N ALA A 44 -12.78 -13.50 -14.48
CA ALA A 44 -12.90 -14.93 -14.11
C ALA A 44 -13.04 -15.14 -12.60
N SER A 45 -12.44 -14.28 -11.76
CA SER A 45 -12.66 -14.29 -10.31
C SER A 45 -14.00 -13.66 -9.94
N ARG A 46 -14.41 -12.54 -10.58
CA ARG A 46 -15.76 -11.98 -10.47
C ARG A 46 -16.81 -12.99 -10.90
N ALA A 47 -16.63 -13.66 -12.06
CA ALA A 47 -17.60 -14.61 -12.60
C ALA A 47 -17.62 -15.99 -11.92
N SER A 48 -16.66 -16.32 -11.03
CA SER A 48 -16.67 -17.61 -10.31
C SER A 48 -17.22 -17.55 -8.88
N TRP A 49 -17.46 -16.34 -8.31
CA TRP A 49 -17.94 -16.20 -6.93
C TRP A 49 -19.10 -15.21 -6.78
N LEU A 50 -19.16 -14.16 -7.62
CA LEU A 50 -20.35 -13.34 -7.80
C LEU A 50 -21.02 -13.85 -9.07
N ASP A 51 -22.13 -14.57 -8.91
CA ASP A 51 -23.05 -14.76 -10.01
C ASP A 51 -23.26 -13.36 -10.62
N ALA A 52 -23.00 -13.19 -11.92
CA ALA A 52 -22.94 -11.89 -12.61
C ALA A 52 -24.33 -11.19 -12.70
N SER A 53 -25.19 -11.46 -11.73
CA SER A 53 -26.62 -11.23 -11.67
C SER A 53 -27.03 -10.37 -10.46
N ASP A 54 -26.15 -10.07 -9.49
CA ASP A 54 -26.45 -9.13 -8.40
C ASP A 54 -25.64 -7.80 -8.46
N PRO A 55 -26.14 -6.79 -9.19
CA PRO A 55 -25.52 -5.47 -9.24
C PRO A 55 -25.45 -4.78 -7.87
N ALA A 56 -26.31 -5.13 -6.90
CA ALA A 56 -26.27 -4.52 -5.58
C ALA A 56 -25.04 -4.97 -4.76
N ALA A 57 -24.61 -6.22 -4.92
CA ALA A 57 -23.37 -6.74 -4.32
C ALA A 57 -22.12 -6.07 -4.92
N SER A 58 -22.14 -5.79 -6.23
CA SER A 58 -21.08 -5.04 -6.91
C SER A 58 -20.96 -3.60 -6.41
N ASP A 59 -22.07 -2.86 -6.34
CA ASP A 59 -22.11 -1.47 -5.85
C ASP A 59 -21.73 -1.37 -4.36
N GLU A 60 -22.05 -2.40 -3.58
CA GLU A 60 -21.64 -2.51 -2.19
C GLU A 60 -20.11 -2.62 -2.05
N LEU A 61 -19.50 -3.57 -2.77
CA LEU A 61 -18.05 -3.78 -2.71
C LEU A 61 -17.28 -2.58 -3.27
N GLU A 62 -17.81 -1.88 -4.28
CA GLU A 62 -17.18 -0.68 -4.83
C GLU A 62 -17.09 0.44 -3.78
N ARG A 63 -18.19 0.70 -3.06
CA ARG A 63 -18.21 1.67 -1.96
C ARG A 63 -17.26 1.26 -0.83
N TYR A 64 -17.18 -0.04 -0.56
CA TYR A 64 -16.26 -0.57 0.43
C TYR A 64 -14.80 -0.35 0.02
N VAL A 65 -14.43 -0.65 -1.23
CA VAL A 65 -13.07 -0.45 -1.75
C VAL A 65 -12.65 1.01 -1.66
N GLY A 66 -13.47 1.95 -2.13
CA GLY A 66 -13.13 3.37 -2.01
C GLY A 66 -12.94 3.84 -0.56
N SER A 67 -13.72 3.30 0.37
CA SER A 67 -13.55 3.58 1.81
C SER A 67 -12.29 2.91 2.38
N PHE A 68 -11.97 1.70 1.92
CA PHE A 68 -10.78 0.95 2.32
C PHE A 68 -9.50 1.60 1.80
N GLU A 69 -9.47 2.12 0.58
CA GLU A 69 -8.35 2.89 0.02
C GLU A 69 -8.07 4.15 0.86
N ALA A 70 -9.13 4.89 1.23
CA ALA A 70 -9.01 6.05 2.12
C ALA A 70 -8.49 5.65 3.51
N PHE A 71 -8.94 4.52 4.03
CA PHE A 71 -8.44 3.93 5.27
C PHE A 71 -6.95 3.55 5.15
N HIS A 72 -6.54 2.90 4.06
CA HIS A 72 -5.14 2.51 3.83
C HIS A 72 -4.22 3.72 3.68
N SER A 73 -4.66 4.75 2.97
CA SER A 73 -3.94 6.02 2.85
C SER A 73 -3.72 6.67 4.23
N ALA A 74 -4.74 6.65 5.10
CA ALA A 74 -4.61 7.14 6.46
C ALA A 74 -3.60 6.31 7.29
N VAL A 75 -3.64 4.98 7.18
CA VAL A 75 -2.66 4.09 7.84
C VAL A 75 -1.23 4.45 7.46
N LEU A 76 -0.95 4.59 6.16
CA LEU A 76 0.38 4.98 5.66
C LEU A 76 0.78 6.37 6.14
N SER A 77 -0.14 7.33 6.14
CA SER A 77 0.11 8.69 6.63
C SER A 77 0.46 8.72 8.12
N SER A 78 -0.25 7.96 8.96
CA SER A 78 0.07 7.84 10.38
C SER A 78 1.44 7.17 10.60
N MET A 79 1.77 6.15 9.79
CA MET A 79 3.10 5.52 9.81
C MET A 79 4.22 6.50 9.42
N ASP A 80 4.03 7.31 8.38
CA ASP A 80 4.96 8.36 7.95
C ASP A 80 5.18 9.41 9.03
N GLY A 81 4.10 9.82 9.72
CA GLY A 81 4.16 10.75 10.85
C GLY A 81 5.09 10.25 11.96
N CYS A 82 4.90 8.99 12.38
CA CYS A 82 5.73 8.37 13.40
C CYS A 82 7.17 8.12 12.92
N LYS A 83 7.35 7.80 11.63
CA LYS A 83 8.67 7.67 11.03
C LYS A 83 9.49 8.93 11.17
N ASN A 84 8.89 10.10 10.94
CA ASN A 84 9.61 11.38 11.04
C ASN A 84 10.15 11.63 12.45
N LEU A 85 9.39 11.28 13.48
CA LEU A 85 9.86 11.32 14.87
C LEU A 85 11.02 10.34 15.10
N GLY A 86 10.92 9.13 14.55
CA GLY A 86 12.02 8.16 14.56
C GLY A 86 13.30 8.66 13.88
N SER A 87 13.20 9.34 12.74
CA SER A 87 14.35 9.94 12.06
C SER A 87 14.99 11.05 12.91
N ILE A 88 14.19 11.88 13.59
CA ILE A 88 14.69 12.91 14.52
C ILE A 88 15.43 12.26 15.70
N TYR A 89 14.85 11.22 16.29
CA TYR A 89 15.48 10.44 17.36
C TYR A 89 16.85 9.87 16.95
N GLN A 90 16.93 9.27 15.75
CA GLN A 90 18.19 8.74 15.25
C GLN A 90 19.23 9.83 15.01
N ALA A 91 18.82 11.03 14.55
CA ALA A 91 19.71 12.16 14.37
C ALA A 91 20.24 12.72 15.70
N THR A 92 19.39 12.85 16.74
CA THR A 92 19.82 13.35 18.05
C THR A 92 20.77 12.38 18.76
N ARG A 93 20.54 11.07 18.62
CA ARG A 93 21.44 10.01 19.12
C ARG A 93 22.81 9.98 18.44
N VAL A 94 22.95 10.44 17.19
CA VAL A 94 24.26 10.54 16.50
C VAL A 94 25.10 11.70 17.06
N GLY A 95 24.46 12.71 17.67
CA GLY A 95 25.13 13.86 18.30
C GLY A 95 25.96 13.58 19.57
N GLY A 96 25.95 12.33 20.06
CA GLY A 96 26.80 11.86 21.16
C GLY A 96 26.16 11.96 22.56
N ASP A 97 26.77 11.29 23.54
CA ASP A 97 26.27 11.15 24.94
C ASP A 97 26.44 12.42 25.79
N GLN A 98 26.49 13.60 25.17
CA GLN A 98 26.44 14.85 25.91
C GLN A 98 25.08 14.94 26.60
N VAL A 99 25.08 15.24 27.90
CA VAL A 99 23.88 15.24 28.77
C VAL A 99 22.64 15.96 28.16
N PRO A 100 22.77 17.05 27.37
CA PRO A 100 21.62 17.64 26.68
C PRO A 100 21.00 16.74 25.59
N ALA A 101 21.80 15.96 24.87
CA ALA A 101 21.36 15.12 23.76
C ALA A 101 20.64 13.85 24.24
N ALA A 102 21.05 13.28 25.39
CA ALA A 102 20.38 12.12 25.98
C ALA A 102 18.95 12.46 26.43
N VAL A 103 18.76 13.59 27.12
CA VAL A 103 17.42 14.06 27.55
C VAL A 103 16.51 14.34 26.36
N LEU A 104 17.05 14.92 25.28
CA LEU A 104 16.31 15.16 24.04
C LEU A 104 15.95 13.85 23.31
N ALA A 105 16.82 12.84 23.36
CA ALA A 105 16.55 11.54 22.79
C ALA A 105 15.43 10.80 23.55
N ASP A 106 15.43 10.84 24.88
CA ASP A 106 14.39 10.20 25.69
C ASP A 106 13.01 10.84 25.48
N ALA A 107 12.95 12.17 25.38
CA ALA A 107 11.72 12.88 25.03
C ALA A 107 11.23 12.50 23.63
N ALA A 108 12.11 12.48 22.63
CA ALA A 108 11.77 12.06 21.28
C ALA A 108 11.32 10.58 21.22
N TYR A 109 11.88 9.71 22.07
CA TYR A 109 11.43 8.32 22.16
C TYR A 109 10.01 8.21 22.73
N ALA A 110 9.68 8.99 23.77
CA ALA A 110 8.33 9.06 24.31
C ALA A 110 7.33 9.57 23.26
N ASP A 111 7.69 10.58 22.47
CA ASP A 111 6.86 11.09 21.38
C ASP A 111 6.59 10.02 20.32
N ILE A 112 7.59 9.19 19.99
CA ILE A 112 7.42 8.04 19.07
C ILE A 112 6.42 7.04 19.64
N LEU A 113 6.55 6.67 20.92
CA LEU A 113 5.61 5.74 21.56
C LEU A 113 4.18 6.28 21.57
N GLN A 114 4.02 7.57 21.85
CA GLN A 114 2.72 8.24 21.79
C GLN A 114 2.15 8.25 20.37
N CYS A 115 2.96 8.56 19.37
CA CYS A 115 2.55 8.51 17.96
C CYS A 115 2.08 7.11 17.56
N ILE A 116 2.83 6.08 17.94
CA ILE A 116 2.47 4.68 17.66
C ILE A 116 1.12 4.33 18.29
N GLN A 117 0.89 4.73 19.54
CA GLN A 117 -0.39 4.49 20.22
C GLN A 117 -1.54 5.22 19.51
N GLN A 118 -1.37 6.50 19.21
CA GLN A 118 -2.37 7.32 18.52
C GLN A 118 -2.71 6.75 17.15
N GLY A 119 -1.70 6.35 16.36
CA GLY A 119 -1.90 5.72 15.06
C GLY A 119 -2.71 4.43 15.15
N ARG A 120 -2.46 3.57 16.15
CA ARG A 120 -3.27 2.36 16.38
C ARG A 120 -4.71 2.68 16.74
N GLU A 121 -4.93 3.68 17.58
CA GLU A 121 -6.28 4.11 17.96
C GLU A 121 -7.04 4.67 16.76
N GLU A 122 -6.38 5.48 15.92
CA GLU A 122 -6.92 6.01 14.68
C GLU A 122 -7.29 4.89 13.69
N ILE A 123 -6.43 3.89 13.52
CA ILE A 123 -6.71 2.72 12.67
C ILE A 123 -7.94 1.97 13.15
N ARG A 124 -8.05 1.72 14.46
CA ARG A 124 -9.23 1.07 15.04
C ARG A 124 -10.49 1.92 14.88
N ALA A 125 -10.39 3.24 14.95
CA ALA A 125 -11.51 4.14 14.71
C ALA A 125 -11.95 4.06 13.24
N ARG A 126 -11.03 4.31 12.30
CA ARG A 126 -11.33 4.32 10.86
C ARG A 126 -11.80 2.96 10.33
N HIS A 127 -11.27 1.86 10.86
CA HIS A 127 -11.77 0.53 10.52
C HIS A 127 -13.23 0.33 10.94
N ARG A 128 -13.67 0.90 12.08
CA ARG A 128 -15.08 0.84 12.50
C ARG A 128 -16.00 1.69 11.62
N ASP A 129 -15.44 2.71 10.97
CA ASP A 129 -16.16 3.61 10.07
C ASP A 129 -16.27 3.06 8.64
N LEU A 130 -15.65 1.90 8.35
CA LEU A 130 -15.82 1.25 7.06
C LEU A 130 -17.29 0.86 6.82
N PRO A 131 -17.77 0.92 5.58
CA PRO A 131 -19.13 0.53 5.24
C PRO A 131 -19.44 -0.89 5.73
N GLN A 132 -20.62 -1.05 6.33
CA GLN A 132 -21.13 -2.39 6.67
C GLN A 132 -21.42 -3.14 5.38
N LEU A 133 -20.96 -4.39 5.35
CA LEU A 133 -21.16 -5.31 4.24
C LEU A 133 -22.26 -6.31 4.55
N SER A 134 -22.92 -6.80 3.51
CA SER A 134 -23.76 -8.00 3.56
C SER A 134 -22.95 -9.20 4.06
N ALA A 135 -23.64 -10.23 4.57
CA ALA A 135 -22.98 -11.41 5.14
C ALA A 135 -22.08 -12.12 4.11
N GLU A 136 -22.48 -12.11 2.83
CA GLU A 136 -21.77 -12.72 1.72
C GLU A 136 -20.49 -11.93 1.38
N SER A 137 -20.63 -10.63 1.11
CA SER A 137 -19.49 -9.73 0.88
C SER A 137 -18.51 -9.76 2.05
N HIS A 138 -19.01 -9.71 3.29
CA HIS A 138 -18.18 -9.80 4.49
C HIS A 138 -17.40 -11.11 4.58
N ALA A 139 -17.99 -12.25 4.21
CA ALA A 139 -17.29 -13.54 4.23
C ALA A 139 -16.07 -13.55 3.30
N ILE A 140 -16.14 -12.83 2.17
CA ILE A 140 -15.08 -12.74 1.16
C ILE A 140 -13.94 -11.84 1.63
N VAL A 141 -14.23 -10.61 2.06
CA VAL A 141 -13.16 -9.63 2.43
C VAL A 141 -12.68 -9.75 3.88
N SER A 142 -13.41 -10.41 4.78
CA SER A 142 -12.98 -10.44 6.19
C SER A 142 -11.64 -11.17 6.43
N PRO A 143 -11.26 -12.27 5.74
CA PRO A 143 -9.95 -12.88 5.93
C PRO A 143 -8.76 -11.95 5.59
N PRO A 144 -8.69 -11.32 4.40
CA PRO A 144 -7.58 -10.42 4.09
C PRO A 144 -7.61 -9.15 4.95
N VAL A 145 -8.79 -8.62 5.32
CA VAL A 145 -8.88 -7.47 6.25
C VAL A 145 -8.32 -7.81 7.62
N ARG A 146 -8.60 -9.00 8.15
CA ARG A 146 -7.98 -9.46 9.41
C ARG A 146 -6.46 -9.56 9.29
N ASN A 147 -5.96 -10.06 8.15
CA ASN A 147 -4.52 -10.14 7.90
C ASN A 147 -3.89 -8.74 7.81
N TYR A 148 -4.54 -7.82 7.10
CA TYR A 148 -4.15 -6.42 6.99
C TYR A 148 -4.00 -5.77 8.36
N LEU A 149 -5.01 -5.87 9.23
CA LEU A 149 -5.00 -5.27 10.56
C LEU A 149 -3.89 -5.87 11.44
N ARG A 150 -3.63 -7.18 11.33
CA ARG A 150 -2.54 -7.86 12.02
C ARG A 150 -1.18 -7.34 11.56
N ILE A 151 -1.00 -7.16 10.24
CA ILE A 151 0.23 -6.60 9.66
C ILE A 151 0.42 -5.16 10.14
N ALA A 152 -0.62 -4.33 10.07
CA ALA A 152 -0.59 -2.96 10.54
C ALA A 152 -0.16 -2.89 12.02
N ASP A 153 -0.82 -3.62 12.93
CA ASP A 153 -0.48 -3.58 14.36
C ASP A 153 0.99 -3.97 14.63
N ARG A 154 1.48 -5.03 13.97
CA ARG A 154 2.90 -5.43 14.05
C ARG A 154 3.83 -4.34 13.49
N LEU A 155 3.51 -3.77 12.32
CA LEU A 155 4.33 -2.72 11.71
C LEU A 155 4.37 -1.45 12.57
N PHE A 156 3.29 -1.12 13.28
CA PHE A 156 3.31 -0.01 14.24
C PHE A 156 4.26 -0.28 15.41
N ASP A 157 4.43 -1.53 15.85
CA ASP A 157 5.50 -1.87 16.81
C ASP A 157 6.89 -1.72 16.20
N ASP A 158 7.07 -2.12 14.94
CA ASP A 158 8.35 -2.05 14.24
C ASP A 158 8.82 -0.61 13.99
N LEU A 159 7.95 0.40 14.12
CA LEU A 159 8.34 1.82 14.08
C LEU A 159 9.25 2.23 15.23
N LYS A 160 9.30 1.44 16.32
CA LYS A 160 10.23 1.68 17.42
C LYS A 160 11.67 1.63 16.90
N PRO A 161 12.48 2.68 17.13
CA PRO A 161 13.92 2.62 16.87
C PRO A 161 14.55 1.42 17.59
N THR A 162 15.43 0.70 16.92
CA THR A 162 16.08 -0.46 17.54
C THR A 162 17.36 -0.03 18.24
N ASP A 163 17.39 -0.17 19.57
CA ASP A 163 18.59 -0.03 20.38
C ASP A 163 19.04 -1.39 20.90
N ALA A 164 19.58 -2.23 20.01
CA ALA A 164 20.20 -3.46 20.46
C ALA A 164 21.48 -3.11 21.22
N ALA A 165 21.71 -3.74 22.38
CA ALA A 165 22.87 -3.55 23.26
C ALA A 165 24.15 -3.21 22.47
N SER A 166 24.53 -1.93 22.45
CA SER A 166 25.69 -1.31 21.79
C SER A 166 25.71 -1.14 20.25
N ARG A 167 24.63 -1.45 19.52
CA ARG A 167 24.49 -1.11 18.08
C ARG A 167 23.30 -0.18 17.86
N ARG A 168 23.60 1.12 17.68
CA ARG A 168 22.64 2.13 17.23
C ARG A 168 22.30 1.85 15.77
N GLU A 169 21.00 1.82 15.46
CA GLU A 169 20.53 1.80 14.07
C GLU A 169 20.87 3.14 13.40
N SER A 170 21.45 3.12 12.20
CA SER A 170 21.70 4.34 11.44
C SER A 170 20.40 4.90 10.86
N ILE A 171 20.37 6.21 10.57
CA ILE A 171 19.23 6.84 9.87
C ILE A 171 18.91 6.10 8.57
N SER A 172 19.94 5.76 7.79
CA SER A 172 19.78 5.00 6.53
C SER A 172 19.20 3.60 6.73
N ALA A 173 19.56 2.91 7.81
CA ALA A 173 19.01 1.60 8.12
C ALA A 173 17.54 1.69 8.56
N TYR A 174 17.21 2.72 9.35
CA TYR A 174 15.84 3.02 9.76
C TYR A 174 14.95 3.37 8.56
N ASP A 175 15.41 4.24 7.66
CA ASP A 175 14.68 4.58 6.43
C ASP A 175 14.47 3.35 5.54
N ALA A 176 15.50 2.53 5.35
CA ALA A 176 15.38 1.30 4.55
C ALA A 176 14.42 0.28 5.19
N ARG A 177 14.38 0.20 6.52
CA ARG A 177 13.41 -0.62 7.26
C ARG A 177 12.01 -0.10 7.04
N PHE A 178 11.80 1.20 7.20
CA PHE A 178 10.51 1.83 6.95
C PHE A 178 9.99 1.62 5.52
N SER A 179 10.83 1.75 4.49
CA SER A 179 10.41 1.46 3.11
C SER A 179 9.98 0.00 2.90
N ARG A 180 10.54 -0.97 3.65
CA ARG A 180 10.06 -2.37 3.62
C ARG A 180 8.68 -2.48 4.26
N MET A 181 8.46 -1.78 5.38
CA MET A 181 7.18 -1.75 6.09
C MET A 181 6.07 -1.17 5.21
N GLN A 182 6.33 -0.04 4.52
CA GLN A 182 5.39 0.55 3.58
C GLN A 182 5.00 -0.43 2.47
N ARG A 183 5.98 -1.11 1.85
CA ARG A 183 5.69 -2.11 0.81
C ARG A 183 4.86 -3.29 1.33
N GLU A 184 5.14 -3.75 2.55
CA GLU A 184 4.36 -4.85 3.15
C GLU A 184 2.94 -4.41 3.49
N MET A 185 2.76 -3.16 3.92
CA MET A 185 1.44 -2.57 4.17
C MET A 185 0.63 -2.41 2.88
N THR A 186 1.27 -1.98 1.78
CA THR A 186 0.65 -1.90 0.45
C THR A 186 0.28 -3.28 -0.08
N ALA A 187 1.17 -4.27 0.00
CA ALA A 187 0.86 -5.63 -0.43
C ALA A 187 -0.34 -6.23 0.33
N ALA A 188 -0.45 -5.95 1.62
CA ALA A 188 -1.62 -6.38 2.40
C ALA A 188 -2.90 -5.65 1.99
N ALA A 189 -2.80 -4.40 1.51
CA ALA A 189 -3.94 -3.66 0.97
C ALA A 189 -4.40 -4.26 -0.37
N ASP A 190 -3.44 -4.60 -1.23
CA ASP A 190 -3.68 -5.24 -2.53
C ASP A 190 -4.43 -6.57 -2.35
N ASP A 191 -4.09 -7.36 -1.33
CA ASP A 191 -4.82 -8.60 -0.99
C ASP A 191 -6.31 -8.34 -0.65
N VAL A 192 -6.62 -7.22 0.01
CA VAL A 192 -8.02 -6.84 0.33
C VAL A 192 -8.75 -6.39 -0.92
N MET A 193 -8.11 -5.56 -1.75
CA MET A 193 -8.69 -5.09 -3.02
C MET A 193 -8.95 -6.26 -3.96
N ALA A 194 -7.99 -7.19 -4.09
CA ALA A 194 -8.10 -8.38 -4.92
C ALA A 194 -9.26 -9.28 -4.46
N ALA A 195 -9.45 -9.44 -3.14
CA ALA A 195 -10.57 -10.19 -2.60
C ALA A 195 -11.94 -9.53 -2.87
N ALA A 196 -12.00 -8.20 -2.89
CA ALA A 196 -13.18 -7.49 -3.33
C ALA A 196 -13.41 -7.61 -4.85
N GLY A 197 -12.41 -8.06 -5.62
CA GLY A 197 -12.49 -8.16 -7.08
C GLY A 197 -11.90 -6.95 -7.82
N TRP A 198 -11.06 -6.15 -7.15
CA TRP A 198 -10.30 -5.04 -7.72
C TRP A 198 -8.82 -5.41 -7.79
N CYS A 199 -8.26 -5.47 -8.99
CA CYS A 199 -6.82 -5.59 -9.21
C CYS A 199 -6.37 -4.35 -10.00
N ASP A 200 -5.29 -3.71 -9.55
CA ASP A 200 -4.54 -2.72 -10.35
C ASP A 200 -3.68 -3.39 -11.43
#